data_AF-A0AAV8WY75-F1
#
_entry.id   AF-A0AAV8WY75-F1
#
_cell.length_a   1.000
_cell.length_b   1.000
_cell.length_c   1.000
_cell.angle_alpha   90.00
_cell.angle_beta   90.00
_cell.angle_gamma   90.00
#
_symmetry.space_group_name_H-M   'P 1'
#
loop_
_entity.id
_entity.type
_entity.pdbx_description
1 polymer ?
#
loop_
_entity_poly.entity_id
_entity_poly.type
_entity_poly.pdbx_seq_one_letter_code
_entity_poly.pdbx_strand_id
1 'polypeptide(L)'
;MFTFYCRTGVMKRCRRTSISVPFVDDLRASLIEKFVTHQTTLASLQTIMPRNIINSNFDSIKPALQFYRNDLNDTNEAILEGEWDLWKLKWKSYKNKNDIAKYAIDALNECNKNLRPNIYTILHLLTILPFSTASVERTFSSMKRLKTYLRNKTGEDRLTGLALLSIHRNLKIDYDVVLNMFATKSKRRLKLTI
;
A
#
# COMPACT_ATOMS: atom_id res chain seq x y z
N MET A 1 -22.50 12.81 -41.62
CA MET A 1 -21.86 13.46 -42.79
C MET A 1 -20.71 14.31 -42.26
N PHE A 2 -19.49 13.75 -42.30
CA PHE A 2 -18.26 14.43 -41.88
C PHE A 2 -17.90 15.49 -42.92
N THR A 3 -17.98 16.78 -42.59
CA THR A 3 -17.36 17.83 -43.41
C THR A 3 -16.23 18.49 -42.63
N PHE A 4 -15.04 18.13 -43.10
CA PHE A 4 -13.74 18.68 -42.75
C PHE A 4 -13.69 20.19 -42.99
N TYR A 5 -13.48 20.97 -41.93
CA TYR A 5 -12.77 22.25 -42.04
C TYR A 5 -11.78 22.38 -40.90
N CYS A 6 -10.64 21.71 -41.03
CA CYS A 6 -9.56 21.75 -40.04
C CYS A 6 -8.29 22.30 -40.70
N ARG A 7 -8.14 23.63 -40.64
CA ARG A 7 -6.88 24.33 -40.95
C ARG A 7 -5.76 23.79 -40.05
N THR A 8 -4.60 23.58 -40.65
CA THR A 8 -3.42 22.81 -40.20
C THR A 8 -2.80 23.19 -38.85
N GLY A 9 -3.21 24.30 -38.22
CA GLY A 9 -2.81 24.67 -36.85
C GLY A 9 -3.76 24.20 -35.73
N VAL A 10 -5.02 23.89 -36.05
CA VAL A 10 -6.09 23.60 -35.06
C VAL A 10 -6.21 22.10 -34.77
N MET A 11 -5.80 21.22 -35.69
CA MET A 11 -5.86 19.76 -35.53
C MET A 11 -5.04 19.24 -34.35
N LYS A 12 -3.86 19.82 -34.09
CA LYS A 12 -3.06 19.49 -32.89
C LYS A 12 -3.73 19.98 -31.61
N ARG A 13 -4.51 21.06 -31.68
CA ARG A 13 -5.29 21.60 -30.56
C ARG A 13 -6.49 20.70 -30.27
N CYS A 14 -7.31 20.37 -31.27
CA CYS A 14 -8.46 19.46 -31.09
C CYS A 14 -8.09 18.07 -30.58
N ARG A 15 -7.00 17.45 -31.07
CA ARG A 15 -6.56 16.12 -30.57
C ARG A 15 -6.04 16.18 -29.13
N ARG A 16 -5.39 17.30 -28.75
CA ARG A 16 -5.00 17.55 -27.35
C ARG A 16 -6.24 17.78 -26.49
N THR A 17 -7.20 18.58 -26.93
CA THR A 17 -8.40 18.85 -26.12
C THR A 17 -9.36 17.66 -26.03
N SER A 18 -9.55 16.86 -27.08
CA SER A 18 -10.54 15.77 -27.07
C SER A 18 -10.05 14.45 -26.45
N ILE A 19 -8.74 14.25 -26.32
CA ILE A 19 -8.16 13.02 -25.76
C ILE A 19 -7.43 13.30 -24.44
N SER A 20 -6.70 14.42 -24.35
CA SER A 20 -5.89 14.70 -23.15
C SER A 20 -6.74 15.19 -22.00
N VAL A 21 -7.73 16.06 -22.26
CA VAL A 21 -8.59 16.63 -21.20
C VAL A 21 -9.43 15.55 -20.53
N PRO A 22 -10.22 14.72 -21.23
CA PRO A 22 -10.98 13.64 -20.58
C PRO A 22 -10.07 12.62 -19.89
N PHE A 23 -8.88 12.32 -20.43
CA PHE A 23 -7.92 11.46 -19.75
C PHE A 23 -7.40 12.09 -18.44
N VAL A 24 -7.07 13.38 -18.45
CA VAL A 24 -6.61 14.11 -17.26
C VAL A 24 -7.73 14.23 -16.23
N ASP A 25 -8.97 14.44 -16.68
CA ASP A 25 -10.15 14.48 -15.82
C ASP A 25 -10.45 13.11 -15.22
N ASP A 26 -10.34 12.01 -15.97
CA ASP A 26 -10.46 10.63 -15.45
C ASP A 26 -9.35 10.31 -14.45
N LEU A 27 -8.12 10.74 -14.73
CA LEU A 27 -6.98 10.53 -13.83
C LEU A 27 -7.16 11.34 -12.54
N ARG A 28 -7.64 12.59 -12.67
CA ARG A 28 -8.02 13.43 -11.53
C ARG A 28 -9.15 12.80 -10.73
N ALA A 29 -10.21 12.33 -11.38
CA ALA A 29 -11.35 11.69 -10.74
C ALA A 29 -10.89 10.42 -9.98
N SER A 30 -10.07 9.58 -10.62
CA SER A 30 -9.50 8.38 -10.01
C SER A 30 -8.62 8.72 -8.80
N LEU A 31 -7.81 9.77 -8.87
CA LEU A 31 -6.99 10.22 -7.73
C LEU A 31 -7.87 10.78 -6.60
N ILE A 32 -8.89 11.56 -6.94
CA ILE A 32 -9.83 12.11 -5.95
C ILE A 32 -10.59 10.97 -5.27
N GLU A 33 -11.17 10.05 -6.02
CA GLU A 33 -11.88 8.89 -5.48
C GLU A 33 -10.97 8.04 -4.58
N LYS A 34 -9.70 7.86 -4.96
CA LYS A 34 -8.76 7.01 -4.22
C LYS A 34 -8.18 7.66 -2.97
N PHE A 35 -8.03 8.98 -2.92
CA PHE A 35 -7.39 9.69 -1.80
C PHE A 35 -8.35 10.52 -0.96
N VAL A 36 -9.35 11.16 -1.55
CA VAL A 36 -10.30 12.03 -0.84
C VAL A 36 -11.30 11.21 -0.02
N THR A 37 -11.75 10.07 -0.55
CA THR A 37 -12.67 9.16 0.16
C THR A 37 -12.08 8.65 1.48
N HIS A 38 -10.77 8.42 1.52
CA HIS A 38 -10.05 7.94 2.71
C HIS A 38 -9.35 9.05 3.48
N GLN A 39 -9.52 10.33 3.10
CA GLN A 39 -8.82 11.43 3.76
C GLN A 39 -9.21 11.54 5.24
N THR A 40 -10.49 11.34 5.55
CA THR A 40 -11.02 11.39 6.93
C THR A 40 -10.51 10.23 7.78
N THR A 41 -10.41 9.02 7.21
CA THR A 41 -9.87 7.84 7.90
C THR A 41 -8.37 7.92 8.09
N LEU A 42 -7.63 8.49 7.14
CA LEU A 42 -6.20 8.74 7.27
C LEU A 42 -5.90 9.84 8.30
N ALA A 43 -6.69 10.92 8.29
CA ALA A 43 -6.58 11.98 9.28
C ALA A 43 -6.87 11.46 10.70
N SER A 44 -7.91 10.62 10.87
CA SER A 44 -8.22 9.99 12.16
C SER A 44 -7.13 9.00 12.58
N LEU A 45 -6.56 8.21 11.66
CA LEU A 45 -5.41 7.34 11.95
C LEU A 45 -4.19 8.14 12.44
N GLN A 46 -3.92 9.32 11.87
CA GLN A 46 -2.80 10.16 12.30
C GLN A 46 -2.96 10.71 13.73
N THR A 47 -4.17 10.67 14.32
CA THR A 47 -4.39 11.14 15.70
C THR A 47 -3.73 10.23 16.74
N ILE A 48 -3.52 8.94 16.41
CA ILE A 48 -2.88 7.98 17.31
C ILE A 48 -1.38 8.23 17.51
N MET A 49 -0.78 9.05 16.63
CA MET A 49 0.61 9.43 16.74
C MET A 49 0.88 10.15 18.06
N PRO A 50 1.99 9.85 18.75
CA PRO A 50 2.35 10.46 20.03
C PRO A 50 2.32 11.99 20.04
N ARG A 51 2.64 12.62 18.91
CA ARG A 51 2.59 14.09 18.74
C ARG A 51 1.17 14.66 18.78
N ASN A 52 0.20 13.93 18.27
CA ASN A 52 -1.17 14.40 18.08
C ASN A 52 -2.08 13.96 19.23
N ILE A 53 -1.82 12.78 19.81
CA ILE A 53 -2.68 12.17 20.83
C ILE A 53 -2.86 13.01 22.09
N ILE A 54 -1.82 13.78 22.46
CA ILE A 54 -1.81 14.61 23.66
C ILE A 54 -2.95 15.64 23.62
N ASN A 55 -3.26 16.17 22.44
CA ASN A 55 -4.24 17.24 22.23
C ASN A 55 -5.59 16.75 21.68
N SER A 56 -5.70 15.50 21.22
CA SER A 56 -6.92 14.96 20.62
C SER A 56 -7.84 14.25 21.62
N ASN A 57 -9.12 14.13 21.26
CA ASN A 57 -10.11 13.33 22.00
C ASN A 57 -10.30 11.94 21.38
N PHE A 58 -10.92 11.01 22.11
CA PHE A 58 -11.24 9.68 21.59
C PHE A 58 -12.17 9.74 20.36
N ASP A 59 -13.07 10.72 20.28
CA ASP A 59 -13.93 10.90 19.11
C ASP A 59 -13.15 11.10 17.80
N SER A 60 -11.93 11.64 17.89
CA SER A 60 -11.09 11.90 16.72
C SER A 60 -10.63 10.61 16.02
N ILE A 61 -10.55 9.48 16.73
CA ILE A 61 -10.12 8.20 16.16
C ILE A 61 -11.28 7.29 15.73
N LYS A 62 -12.52 7.58 16.17
CA LYS A 62 -13.73 6.79 15.82
C LYS A 62 -13.88 6.46 14.33
N PRO A 63 -13.60 7.38 13.38
CA PRO A 63 -13.70 7.06 11.95
C PRO A 63 -12.73 5.96 11.50
N ALA A 64 -11.51 5.94 12.05
CA ALA A 64 -10.54 4.87 11.76
C ALA A 64 -10.96 3.56 12.41
N LEU A 65 -11.41 3.61 13.67
CA LEU A 65 -11.91 2.44 14.39
C LEU A 65 -13.09 1.80 13.66
N GLN A 66 -13.99 2.60 13.11
CA GLN A 66 -15.14 2.12 12.34
C GLN A 66 -14.74 1.51 10.99
N PHE A 67 -13.74 2.08 10.33
CA PHE A 67 -13.25 1.56 9.04
C PHE A 67 -12.51 0.23 9.19
N TYR A 68 -11.70 0.08 10.26
CA TYR A 68 -10.86 -1.10 10.51
C TYR A 68 -11.45 -2.06 11.55
N ARG A 69 -12.77 -2.04 11.80
CA ARG A 69 -13.42 -2.89 12.84
C ARG A 69 -13.07 -4.37 12.73
N ASN A 70 -12.93 -4.88 11.51
CA ASN A 70 -12.66 -6.30 11.25
C ASN A 70 -11.22 -6.71 11.60
N ASP A 71 -10.29 -5.76 11.64
CA ASP A 71 -8.89 -6.00 11.96
C ASP A 71 -8.63 -5.87 13.47
N LEU A 72 -9.55 -5.28 14.23
CA LEU A 72 -9.43 -5.09 15.67
C LEU A 72 -9.67 -6.39 16.45
N ASN A 73 -9.00 -6.54 17.59
CA ASN A 73 -9.14 -7.70 18.45
C ASN A 73 -10.45 -7.65 19.25
N ASP A 74 -10.84 -6.46 19.70
CA ASP A 74 -12.10 -6.21 20.39
C ASP A 74 -12.73 -4.92 19.84
N THR A 75 -14.05 -4.95 19.66
CA THR A 75 -14.83 -3.83 19.11
C THR A 75 -15.60 -3.08 20.20
N ASN A 76 -15.49 -3.50 21.46
CA ASN A 76 -16.11 -2.81 22.58
C ASN A 76 -15.52 -1.39 22.75
N GLU A 77 -16.39 -0.38 22.60
CA GLU A 77 -16.01 1.03 22.65
C GLU A 77 -15.38 1.43 24.00
N ALA A 78 -15.86 0.86 25.11
CA ALA A 78 -15.31 1.15 26.44
C ALA A 78 -13.86 0.67 26.61
N ILE A 79 -13.51 -0.47 25.99
CA ILE A 79 -12.14 -1.01 26.04
C ILE A 79 -11.23 -0.15 25.15
N LEU A 80 -11.71 0.25 23.98
CA LEU A 80 -10.99 1.13 23.06
C LEU A 80 -10.70 2.51 23.67
N GLU A 81 -11.68 3.08 24.36
CA GLU A 81 -11.52 4.36 25.07
C GLU A 81 -10.52 4.24 26.23
N GLY A 82 -10.60 3.15 27.01
CA GLY A 82 -9.62 2.86 28.07
C GLY A 82 -8.19 2.68 27.55
N GLU A 83 -8.00 1.93 26.46
CA GLU A 83 -6.69 1.78 25.82
C GLU A 83 -6.15 3.11 25.28
N TRP A 84 -7.03 3.93 24.70
CA TRP A 84 -6.68 5.26 24.20
C TRP A 84 -6.21 6.19 25.32
N ASP A 85 -6.92 6.21 26.45
CA ASP A 85 -6.54 7.03 27.60
C ASP A 85 -5.21 6.57 28.21
N LEU A 86 -4.99 5.25 28.34
CA LEU A 86 -3.70 4.71 28.76
C LEU A 86 -2.57 5.12 27.82
N TRP A 87 -2.81 5.09 26.51
CA TRP A 87 -1.86 5.50 25.51
C TRP A 87 -1.56 7.01 25.60
N LYS A 88 -2.59 7.84 25.77
CA LYS A 88 -2.46 9.28 25.99
C LYS A 88 -1.71 9.62 27.28
N LEU A 89 -2.01 8.91 28.37
CA LEU A 89 -1.35 9.08 29.67
C LEU A 89 0.14 8.75 29.58
N LYS A 90 0.50 7.68 28.87
CA LYS A 90 1.91 7.32 28.62
C LYS A 90 2.67 8.50 28.02
N TRP A 91 2.16 9.10 26.94
CA TRP A 91 2.86 10.20 26.27
C TRP A 91 2.83 11.52 27.04
N LYS A 92 1.77 11.76 27.85
CA LYS A 92 1.74 12.90 28.79
C LYS A 92 2.79 12.80 29.89
N SER A 93 3.21 11.59 30.26
CA SER A 93 4.23 11.37 31.29
C SER A 93 5.65 11.80 30.85
N TYR A 94 5.89 12.00 29.55
CA TYR A 94 7.20 12.43 29.06
C TYR A 94 7.39 13.93 29.29
N LYS A 95 8.39 14.29 30.11
CA LYS A 95 8.71 15.69 30.43
C LYS A 95 9.32 16.44 29.26
N ASN A 96 10.06 15.75 28.38
CA ASN A 96 10.75 16.36 27.26
C ASN A 96 10.06 16.01 25.94
N LYS A 97 9.73 17.03 25.13
CA LYS A 97 9.02 16.84 23.84
C LYS A 97 9.88 16.12 22.80
N ASN A 98 11.20 16.11 22.98
CA ASN A 98 12.13 15.43 22.07
C ASN A 98 12.14 13.91 22.24
N ASP A 99 11.67 13.40 23.38
CA ASP A 99 11.62 11.97 23.69
C ASP A 99 10.35 11.30 23.14
N ILE A 100 9.42 12.11 22.61
CA ILE A 100 8.18 11.65 22.00
C ILE A 100 8.52 11.05 20.63
N ALA A 101 8.11 9.80 20.39
CA ALA A 101 8.30 9.12 19.11
C ALA A 101 7.80 9.97 17.93
N LYS A 102 8.69 10.21 16.97
CA LYS A 102 8.42 11.04 15.78
C LYS A 102 7.79 10.22 14.66
N TYR A 103 8.13 8.95 14.57
CA TYR A 103 7.68 8.04 13.53
C TYR A 103 6.74 6.96 14.09
N ALA A 104 5.86 6.45 13.23
CA ALA A 104 4.91 5.40 13.58
C ALA A 104 5.60 4.11 14.05
N ILE A 105 6.78 3.82 13.49
CA ILE A 105 7.58 2.63 13.80
C ILE A 105 8.13 2.71 15.23
N ASP A 106 8.61 3.89 15.63
CA ASP A 106 9.11 4.12 16.99
C ASP A 106 7.96 3.98 18.00
N ALA A 107 6.81 4.58 17.68
CA ALA A 107 5.60 4.46 18.51
C ALA A 107 5.12 3.01 18.63
N LEU A 108 5.24 2.21 17.57
CA LEU A 108 4.90 0.78 17.58
C LEU A 108 5.83 -0.02 18.50
N ASN A 109 7.15 0.21 18.43
CA ASN A 109 8.14 -0.48 19.28
C ASN A 109 7.91 -0.19 20.77
N GLU A 110 7.41 1.00 21.06
CA GLU A 110 7.07 1.45 22.40
C GLU A 110 5.70 0.98 22.91
N CYS A 111 4.85 0.44 22.02
CA CYS A 111 3.54 -0.07 22.37
C CYS A 111 3.63 -1.55 22.74
N ASN A 112 3.25 -1.90 23.97
CA ASN A 112 3.18 -3.31 24.37
C ASN A 112 1.82 -3.89 23.96
N LYS A 113 1.87 -4.84 23.01
CA LYS A 113 0.72 -5.55 22.43
C LYS A 113 -0.19 -6.22 23.47
N ASN A 114 0.36 -6.70 24.59
CA ASN A 114 -0.45 -7.40 25.61
C ASN A 114 -1.31 -6.46 26.45
N LEU A 115 -0.86 -5.21 26.61
CA LEU A 115 -1.54 -4.21 27.42
C LEU A 115 -2.53 -3.38 26.61
N ARG A 116 -2.22 -3.12 25.32
CA ARG A 116 -3.04 -2.31 24.40
C ARG A 116 -3.11 -2.96 23.02
N PRO A 117 -3.82 -4.09 22.88
CA PRO A 117 -3.84 -4.85 21.63
C PRO A 117 -4.45 -4.05 20.46
N ASN A 118 -5.50 -3.27 20.69
CA ASN A 118 -6.18 -2.54 19.61
C ASN A 118 -5.35 -1.35 19.13
N ILE A 119 -4.76 -0.58 20.05
CA ILE A 119 -3.83 0.52 19.70
C ILE A 119 -2.61 -0.03 18.95
N TYR A 120 -2.07 -1.18 19.36
CA TYR A 120 -0.98 -1.85 18.65
C TYR A 120 -1.36 -2.19 17.21
N THR A 121 -2.55 -2.78 17.00
CA THR A 121 -3.03 -3.14 15.66
C THR A 121 -3.18 -1.92 14.76
N ILE A 122 -3.72 -0.81 15.28
CA ILE A 122 -3.89 0.43 14.51
C ILE A 122 -2.53 1.06 14.18
N LEU A 123 -1.59 1.09 15.13
CA LEU A 123 -0.22 1.56 14.88
C LEU A 123 0.48 0.69 13.84
N HIS A 124 0.31 -0.63 13.93
CA HIS A 124 0.89 -1.57 12.97
C HIS A 124 0.31 -1.36 11.57
N LEU A 125 -1.00 -1.22 11.46
CA LEU A 125 -1.67 -0.87 10.22
C LEU A 125 -1.16 0.46 9.64
N LEU A 126 -0.95 1.48 10.49
CA LEU A 126 -0.39 2.75 10.07
C LEU A 126 1.06 2.64 9.57
N THR A 127 1.84 1.69 10.07
CA THR A 127 3.17 1.38 9.52
C THR A 127 3.14 0.62 8.19
N ILE A 128 2.09 -0.18 7.95
CA ILE A 128 1.92 -0.97 6.72
C ILE A 128 1.28 -0.15 5.60
N LEU A 129 0.40 0.79 5.96
CA LEU A 129 -0.21 1.70 4.99
C LEU A 129 0.91 2.33 4.16
N PRO A 130 0.80 2.29 2.82
CA PRO A 130 1.88 2.68 1.94
C PRO A 130 2.08 4.20 2.00
N PHE A 131 2.80 4.66 3.03
CA PHE A 131 3.34 6.02 3.09
C PHE A 131 4.47 6.19 2.07
N SER A 132 5.08 5.08 1.62
CA SER A 132 6.04 5.06 0.51
C SER A 132 5.45 4.39 -0.74
N THR A 133 5.01 5.17 -1.72
CA THR A 133 4.69 4.66 -3.06
C THR A 133 5.94 4.11 -3.77
N ALA A 134 7.15 4.45 -3.30
CA ALA A 134 8.43 4.11 -3.91
C ALA A 134 8.64 2.59 -4.14
N SER A 135 8.27 1.73 -3.18
CA SER A 135 8.47 0.27 -3.33
C SER A 135 7.55 -0.33 -4.39
N VAL A 136 6.30 0.13 -4.44
CA VAL A 136 5.31 -0.30 -5.42
C VAL A 136 5.67 0.24 -6.81
N GLU A 137 6.05 1.51 -6.91
CA GLU A 137 6.52 2.14 -8.15
C GLU A 137 7.78 1.46 -8.71
N ARG A 138 8.75 1.10 -7.85
CA ARG A 138 9.95 0.33 -8.25
C ARG A 138 9.56 -1.03 -8.82
N THR A 139 8.57 -1.68 -8.22
CA THR A 139 8.07 -2.98 -8.66
C THR A 139 7.37 -2.90 -10.01
N PHE A 140 6.48 -1.93 -10.19
CA PHE A 140 5.81 -1.66 -11.46
C PHE A 140 6.80 -1.22 -12.56
N SER A 141 7.80 -0.42 -12.22
CA SER A 141 8.87 -0.03 -13.15
C SER A 141 9.68 -1.24 -13.63
N SER A 142 10.02 -2.14 -12.71
CA SER A 142 10.71 -3.39 -13.04
C SER A 142 9.86 -4.29 -13.93
N MET A 143 8.57 -4.43 -13.63
CA MET A 143 7.62 -5.17 -14.47
C MET A 143 7.45 -4.54 -15.85
N LYS A 144 7.40 -3.20 -15.93
CA LYS A 144 7.32 -2.46 -17.20
C LYS A 144 8.57 -2.70 -18.05
N ARG A 145 9.77 -2.67 -17.45
CA ARG A 145 11.02 -3.04 -18.12
C ARG A 145 11.02 -4.49 -18.61
N LEU A 146 10.55 -5.44 -17.80
CA LEU A 146 10.41 -6.85 -18.20
C LEU A 146 9.44 -7.00 -19.38
N LYS A 147 8.28 -6.35 -19.36
CA LYS A 147 7.32 -6.33 -20.48
C LYS A 147 7.95 -5.73 -21.76
N THR A 148 8.68 -4.63 -21.64
CA THR A 148 9.35 -4.00 -22.80
C THR A 148 10.44 -4.88 -23.39
N TYR A 149 11.25 -5.53 -22.54
CA TYR A 149 12.29 -6.46 -22.98
C TYR A 149 11.72 -7.70 -23.69
N LEU A 150 10.61 -8.25 -23.19
CA LEU A 150 9.96 -9.46 -23.70
C LEU A 150 8.93 -9.22 -24.81
N ARG A 151 8.84 -8.00 -25.35
CA ARG A 151 7.80 -7.52 -26.29
C ARG A 151 7.64 -8.38 -27.55
N ASN A 152 8.56 -9.30 -27.82
CA ASN A 152 8.38 -10.36 -28.82
C ASN A 152 8.12 -11.71 -28.12
N LYS A 153 6.86 -12.16 -28.10
CA LYS A 153 6.39 -13.54 -27.76
C LYS A 153 6.47 -14.02 -26.30
N THR A 154 5.80 -13.38 -25.34
CA THR A 154 5.58 -14.00 -24.01
C THR A 154 4.11 -13.97 -23.58
N GLY A 155 3.56 -15.12 -23.20
CA GLY A 155 2.21 -15.22 -22.62
C GLY A 155 2.17 -14.73 -21.16
N GLU A 156 0.97 -14.39 -20.67
CA GLU A 156 0.78 -13.80 -19.34
C GLU A 156 1.35 -14.65 -18.20
N ASP A 157 1.15 -15.97 -18.23
CA ASP A 157 1.64 -16.89 -17.18
C ASP A 157 3.16 -16.79 -16.99
N ARG A 158 3.92 -16.75 -18.09
CA ARG A 158 5.37 -16.67 -18.04
C ARG A 158 5.83 -15.29 -17.56
N LEU A 159 5.11 -14.23 -17.91
CA LEU A 159 5.39 -12.89 -17.44
C LEU A 159 5.15 -12.78 -15.93
N THR A 160 4.03 -13.31 -15.44
CA THR A 160 3.67 -13.33 -14.02
C THR A 160 4.73 -14.10 -13.21
N GLY A 161 5.16 -15.27 -13.71
CA GLY A 161 6.24 -16.04 -13.09
C GLY A 161 7.58 -15.27 -13.02
N LEU A 162 7.97 -14.59 -14.10
CA LEU A 162 9.18 -13.77 -14.11
C LEU A 162 9.09 -12.53 -13.20
N ALA A 163 7.92 -11.92 -13.13
CA ALA A 163 7.69 -10.80 -12.21
C ALA A 163 7.81 -11.25 -10.75
N LEU A 164 7.23 -12.39 -10.39
CA LEU A 164 7.36 -12.99 -9.06
C LEU A 164 8.82 -13.28 -8.71
N LEU A 165 9.59 -13.88 -9.62
CA LEU A 165 11.04 -14.10 -9.42
C LEU A 165 11.82 -12.80 -9.27
N SER A 166 11.44 -11.74 -10.00
CA SER A 166 12.09 -10.43 -9.92
C SER A 166 11.79 -9.69 -8.61
N ILE A 167 10.56 -9.82 -8.09
CA ILE A 167 10.13 -9.21 -6.83
C ILE A 167 10.78 -9.94 -5.65
N HIS A 168 10.77 -11.27 -5.70
CA HIS A 168 11.26 -12.14 -4.64
C HIS A 168 12.70 -12.59 -4.87
N ARG A 169 13.58 -11.67 -5.30
CA ARG A 169 14.98 -12.01 -5.63
C ARG A 169 15.80 -12.55 -4.45
N ASN A 170 15.36 -12.24 -3.23
CA ASN A 170 16.03 -12.63 -1.99
C ASN A 170 15.57 -13.99 -1.43
N LEU A 171 14.56 -14.61 -2.04
CA LEU A 171 14.13 -15.96 -1.67
C LEU A 171 15.16 -16.96 -2.19
N LYS A 172 15.76 -17.75 -1.29
CA LYS A 172 16.59 -18.88 -1.66
C LYS A 172 15.70 -19.98 -2.21
N ILE A 173 15.82 -20.25 -3.50
CA ILE A 173 15.08 -21.31 -4.17
C ILE A 173 15.94 -22.58 -4.13
N ASP A 174 15.36 -23.67 -3.66
CA ASP A 174 15.99 -24.99 -3.73
C ASP A 174 15.99 -25.47 -5.18
N TYR A 175 17.17 -25.59 -5.76
CA TYR A 175 17.35 -25.97 -7.16
C TYR A 175 16.88 -27.41 -7.41
N ASP A 176 17.02 -28.32 -6.44
CA ASP A 176 16.69 -29.74 -6.61
C ASP A 176 15.18 -29.94 -6.72
N VAL A 177 14.41 -29.17 -5.94
CA VAL A 177 12.95 -29.14 -6.01
C VAL A 177 12.49 -28.62 -7.37
N VAL A 178 13.10 -27.55 -7.87
CA VAL A 178 12.76 -26.98 -9.19
C VAL A 178 13.11 -27.97 -10.31
N LEU A 179 14.26 -28.64 -10.22
CA LEU A 179 14.69 -29.64 -11.18
C LEU A 179 13.71 -30.80 -11.24
N ASN A 180 13.33 -31.35 -10.09
CA ASN A 180 12.37 -32.45 -9.98
C ASN A 180 10.97 -32.04 -10.49
N MET A 181 10.51 -30.83 -10.16
CA MET A 181 9.23 -30.31 -10.63
C MET A 181 9.23 -30.08 -12.16
N PHE A 182 10.36 -29.67 -12.73
CA PHE A 182 10.54 -29.51 -14.17
C PHE A 182 10.62 -30.85 -14.91
N ALA A 183 11.29 -31.84 -14.32
CA ALA A 183 11.39 -33.20 -14.83
C ALA A 183 10.03 -33.90 -14.87
N THR A 184 9.22 -33.73 -13.82
CA THR A 184 7.88 -34.35 -13.71
C THR A 184 6.81 -33.71 -14.60
N LYS A 185 6.89 -32.40 -14.89
CA LYS A 185 5.89 -31.69 -15.72
C LYS A 185 5.91 -32.03 -17.22
N SER A 186 6.97 -32.66 -17.74
CA SER A 186 7.10 -32.91 -19.18
C SER A 186 7.19 -34.40 -19.51
N LYS A 187 6.12 -34.96 -20.11
CA LYS A 187 6.06 -36.37 -20.55
C LYS A 187 7.06 -36.76 -21.65
N ARG A 188 7.79 -35.80 -22.24
CA ARG A 188 8.68 -36.01 -23.41
C ARG A 188 10.19 -35.88 -23.09
N ARG A 189 10.59 -35.85 -21.82
CA ARG A 189 12.00 -35.59 -21.46
C ARG A 189 12.68 -36.81 -20.83
N LEU A 190 13.84 -37.15 -21.38
CA LEU A 190 14.70 -38.25 -20.93
C LEU A 190 15.19 -38.00 -19.51
N LYS A 191 15.12 -39.03 -18.65
CA LYS A 191 15.77 -39.00 -17.33
C LYS A 191 17.28 -38.92 -17.55
N LEU A 192 17.89 -37.80 -17.18
CA LEU A 192 19.33 -37.72 -17.02
C LEU A 192 19.68 -38.55 -15.79
N THR A 193 20.21 -39.74 -16.04
CA THR A 193 20.81 -40.59 -15.02
C THR A 193 22.28 -40.18 -15.00
N ILE A 194 22.72 -39.54 -13.92
CA ILE A 194 24.13 -39.27 -13.62
C ILE A 194 24.52 -40.23 -12.51
#